data_AF-A0A099D9B2-F1
#
_entry.id   AF-A0A099D9B2-F1
#
_cell.length_a   1.000
_cell.length_b   1.000
_cell.length_c   1.000
_cell.angle_alpha   90.00
_cell.angle_beta   90.00
_cell.angle_gamma   90.00
#
_symmetry.space_group_name_H-M   'P 1'
#
loop_
_entity.id
_entity.type
_entity.pdbx_description
1 polymer ?
#
loop_
_entity_poly.entity_id
_entity_poly.type
_entity_poly.pdbx_seq_one_letter_code
_entity_poly.pdbx_strand_id
1 'polypeptide(L)'
;MPKPCPTTTILLRECAGTGLATAAFAYSGWITLVLSLSLVTTITHPDEPGIELHAFFGALACLLWWTGTGGLRLAGWPSTWPVTTGLTLTAIHTTELAVMTVAIHHSG
;
A
#
# COMPACT_ATOMS: atom_id res chain seq x y z
N MET A 1 16.51 -32.98 -15.14
CA MET A 1 16.85 -31.62 -14.73
C MET A 1 17.67 -31.70 -13.45
N PRO A 2 18.82 -31.01 -13.33
CA PRO A 2 19.59 -30.98 -12.09
C PRO A 2 18.73 -30.35 -11.00
N LYS A 3 18.67 -30.97 -9.81
CA LYS A 3 17.94 -30.43 -8.67
C LYS A 3 18.74 -29.23 -8.14
N PRO A 4 18.16 -28.02 -8.04
CA PRO A 4 18.89 -26.87 -7.53
C PRO A 4 19.35 -27.17 -6.11
N CYS A 5 20.59 -26.77 -5.79
CA CYS A 5 21.13 -26.92 -4.46
C CYS A 5 20.24 -26.20 -3.43
N PRO A 6 20.14 -26.71 -2.20
CA PRO A 6 19.33 -26.08 -1.16
C PRO A 6 19.76 -24.62 -0.91
N THR A 7 21.05 -24.32 -0.97
CA THR A 7 21.60 -22.97 -0.79
C THR A 7 21.16 -21.99 -1.88
N THR A 8 21.16 -22.40 -3.15
CA THR A 8 20.72 -21.52 -4.25
C THR A 8 19.22 -21.25 -4.18
N THR A 9 18.43 -22.23 -3.73
CA THR A 9 16.99 -22.07 -3.53
C THR A 9 16.68 -21.07 -2.40
N ILE A 10 17.43 -21.12 -1.30
CA ILE A 10 17.28 -20.18 -0.18
C ILE A 10 17.66 -18.76 -0.61
N LEU A 11 18.82 -18.57 -1.26
CA LEU A 11 19.26 -17.26 -1.75
C LEU A 11 18.27 -16.65 -2.76
N LEU A 12 17.73 -17.45 -3.67
CA LEU A 12 16.71 -16.99 -4.62
C LEU A 12 15.43 -16.55 -3.91
N ARG A 13 15.00 -17.31 -2.89
CA ARG A 13 13.82 -16.98 -2.08
C ARG A 13 14.03 -15.68 -1.30
N GLU A 14 15.20 -15.48 -0.70
CA GLU A 14 15.54 -14.24 0.01
C GLU A 14 15.60 -13.04 -0.94
N CYS A 15 16.26 -13.19 -2.09
CA CYS A 15 16.40 -12.11 -3.06
C CYS A 15 15.04 -11.73 -3.67
N ALA A 16 14.23 -12.71 -4.07
CA ALA A 16 12.88 -12.49 -4.57
C ALA A 16 11.97 -11.88 -3.50
N GLY A 17 12.04 -12.38 -2.27
CA GLY A 17 11.26 -11.84 -1.15
C GLY A 17 11.62 -10.39 -0.83
N THR A 18 12.91 -10.09 -0.79
CA THR A 18 13.42 -8.73 -0.52
C THR A 18 13.06 -7.77 -1.67
N GLY A 19 13.25 -8.20 -2.92
CA GLY A 19 12.87 -7.41 -4.10
C GLY A 19 11.37 -7.13 -4.18
N LEU A 20 10.53 -8.13 -3.86
CA LEU A 20 9.09 -7.94 -3.78
C LEU A 20 8.71 -6.97 -2.65
N ALA A 21 9.34 -7.10 -1.49
CA ALA A 21 9.11 -6.22 -0.35
C ALA A 21 9.45 -4.76 -0.68
N THR A 22 10.65 -4.50 -1.22
CA THR A 22 11.10 -3.14 -1.53
C THR A 22 10.22 -2.48 -2.58
N ALA A 23 9.91 -3.18 -3.68
CA ALA A 23 9.05 -2.64 -4.72
C ALA A 23 7.66 -2.32 -4.18
N ALA A 24 7.04 -3.28 -3.48
CA ALA A 24 5.67 -3.13 -3.01
C ALA A 24 5.53 -2.04 -1.94
N PHE A 25 6.48 -1.91 -1.00
CA PHE A 25 6.47 -0.81 -0.04
C PHE A 25 6.73 0.55 -0.68
N ALA A 26 7.65 0.63 -1.66
CA ALA A 26 7.93 1.87 -2.36
C ALA A 26 6.69 2.38 -3.13
N TYR A 27 6.01 1.50 -3.88
CA TYR A 27 4.80 1.86 -4.59
C TYR A 27 3.64 2.18 -3.65
N SER A 28 3.47 1.41 -2.56
CA SER A 28 2.46 1.70 -1.54
C SER A 28 2.67 3.10 -0.96
N GLY A 29 3.88 3.42 -0.52
CA GLY A 29 4.21 4.74 0.02
C GLY A 29 4.03 5.88 -0.98
N TRP A 30 4.42 5.68 -2.25
CA TRP A 30 4.21 6.67 -3.31
C TRP A 30 2.72 6.95 -3.55
N ILE A 31 1.90 5.90 -3.66
CA ILE A 31 0.46 6.05 -3.87
C ILE A 31 -0.17 6.74 -2.66
N THR A 32 0.18 6.36 -1.43
CA THR A 32 -0.31 7.03 -0.21
C THR A 32 0.02 8.52 -0.22
N LEU A 33 1.24 8.92 -0.61
CA LEU A 33 1.61 10.33 -0.72
C LEU A 33 0.73 11.09 -1.72
N VAL A 34 0.54 10.52 -2.92
CA VAL A 34 -0.30 11.12 -3.96
C VAL A 34 -1.74 11.27 -3.49
N LEU A 35 -2.28 10.28 -2.79
CA LEU A 35 -3.63 10.31 -2.24
C LEU A 35 -3.76 11.39 -1.17
N SER A 36 -2.86 11.47 -0.21
CA SER A 36 -2.93 12.50 0.82
C SER A 36 -2.81 13.92 0.22
N LEU A 37 -2.01 14.11 -0.82
CA LEU A 37 -1.96 15.38 -1.57
C LEU A 37 -3.30 15.66 -2.28
N SER A 38 -3.87 14.65 -2.95
CA SER A 38 -5.18 14.75 -3.62
C SER A 38 -6.29 15.10 -2.64
N LEU A 39 -6.27 14.53 -1.43
CA LEU A 39 -7.24 14.83 -0.39
C LEU A 39 -7.16 16.29 0.06
N VAL A 40 -5.95 16.81 0.29
CA VAL A 40 -5.74 18.22 0.66
C VAL A 40 -6.26 19.15 -0.45
N THR A 41 -6.02 18.81 -1.73
CA THR A 41 -6.56 19.59 -2.84
C THR A 41 -8.08 19.55 -2.89
N THR A 42 -8.70 18.38 -2.72
CA THR A 42 -10.17 18.24 -2.72
C THR A 42 -10.83 19.00 -1.57
N ILE A 43 -10.21 19.03 -0.38
CA ILE A 43 -10.74 19.79 0.76
C ILE A 43 -10.60 21.31 0.54
N THR A 44 -9.55 21.77 -0.15
CA THR A 44 -9.29 23.21 -0.34
C THR A 44 -9.98 23.80 -1.57
N HIS A 45 -10.19 23.01 -2.62
CA HIS A 45 -10.82 23.41 -3.88
C HIS A 45 -11.71 22.25 -4.37
N PRO A 46 -13.02 22.24 -4.02
CA PRO A 46 -13.90 21.08 -4.23
C PRO A 46 -14.37 20.89 -5.68
N ASP A 47 -13.61 21.35 -6.69
CA ASP A 47 -14.07 21.44 -8.08
C ASP A 47 -14.15 20.10 -8.84
N GLU A 48 -13.65 18.98 -8.30
CA GLU A 48 -13.77 17.65 -8.94
C GLU A 48 -13.96 16.50 -7.92
N PRO A 49 -15.02 15.66 -8.06
CA PRO A 49 -15.24 14.52 -7.18
C PRO A 49 -14.51 13.28 -7.71
N GLY A 50 -13.22 13.16 -7.36
CA GLY A 50 -12.39 11.98 -7.68
C GLY A 50 -12.54 10.80 -6.70
N ILE A 51 -13.64 10.68 -5.95
CA ILE A 51 -13.77 9.70 -4.84
C ILE A 51 -13.46 8.28 -5.30
N GLU A 52 -14.00 7.85 -6.44
CA GLU A 52 -13.82 6.47 -6.93
C GLU A 52 -12.34 6.18 -7.24
N LEU A 53 -11.64 7.15 -7.82
CA LEU A 53 -10.23 7.04 -8.14
C LEU A 53 -9.38 7.02 -6.85
N HIS A 54 -9.72 7.87 -5.89
CA HIS A 54 -9.08 7.88 -4.56
C HIS A 54 -9.30 6.55 -3.83
N ALA A 55 -10.52 6.00 -3.90
CA ALA A 55 -10.85 4.70 -3.32
C ALA A 55 -10.01 3.57 -3.94
N PHE A 56 -9.94 3.55 -5.28
CA PHE A 56 -9.20 2.56 -6.03
C PHE A 56 -7.71 2.58 -5.67
N PHE A 57 -7.09 3.77 -5.70
CA PHE A 57 -5.69 3.91 -5.35
C PHE A 57 -5.42 3.63 -3.86
N GLY A 58 -6.33 4.00 -2.96
CA GLY A 58 -6.20 3.68 -1.53
C GLY A 58 -6.22 2.17 -1.28
N ALA A 59 -7.11 1.45 -1.96
CA ALA A 59 -7.14 -0.02 -1.93
C ALA A 59 -5.85 -0.61 -2.52
N LEU A 60 -5.37 -0.08 -3.66
CA LEU A 60 -4.12 -0.52 -4.28
C LEU A 60 -2.91 -0.31 -3.36
N ALA A 61 -2.82 0.84 -2.68
CA ALA A 61 -1.76 1.12 -1.70
C ALA A 61 -1.77 0.10 -0.56
N CYS A 62 -2.95 -0.24 -0.03
CA CYS A 62 -3.10 -1.26 1.01
C CYS A 62 -2.67 -2.65 0.51
N LEU A 63 -3.13 -3.06 -0.68
CA LEU A 63 -2.78 -4.35 -1.27
C LEU A 63 -1.28 -4.47 -1.53
N LEU A 64 -0.64 -3.41 -2.02
CA LEU A 64 0.81 -3.34 -2.19
C LEU A 64 1.54 -3.46 -0.86
N TRP A 65 1.07 -2.79 0.19
CA TRP A 65 1.67 -2.93 1.52
C TRP A 65 1.63 -4.38 2.03
N TRP A 66 0.48 -5.05 1.89
CA TRP A 66 0.32 -6.45 2.26
C TRP A 66 1.15 -7.39 1.38
N THR A 67 1.29 -7.07 0.10
CA THR A 67 2.19 -7.79 -0.82
C THR A 67 3.65 -7.67 -0.38
N GLY A 68 4.08 -6.48 0.04
CA GLY A 68 5.44 -6.27 0.56
C GLY A 68 5.69 -7.02 1.86
N THR A 69 4.68 -7.06 2.73
CA THR A 69 4.70 -7.89 3.95
C THR A 69 4.84 -9.38 3.62
N GLY A 70 4.17 -9.85 2.58
CA GLY A 70 4.35 -11.20 2.02
C GLY A 70 5.79 -11.42 1.53
N GLY A 71 6.37 -10.45 0.83
CA GLY A 71 7.78 -10.46 0.40
C GLY A 71 8.76 -10.63 1.56
N LEU A 72 8.58 -9.90 2.66
CA LEU A 72 9.40 -10.06 3.87
C LEU A 72 9.28 -11.47 4.47
N ARG A 73 8.06 -12.02 4.54
CA ARG A 73 7.86 -13.40 5.02
C ARG A 73 8.50 -14.44 4.09
N LEU A 74 8.47 -14.19 2.78
CA LEU A 74 9.21 -14.99 1.80
C LEU A 74 10.72 -14.89 2.04
N ALA A 75 11.25 -13.72 2.37
CA ALA A 75 12.66 -13.59 2.74
C ALA A 75 13.01 -14.18 4.12
N GLY A 76 12.02 -14.62 4.91
CA GLY A 76 12.24 -15.11 6.28
C GLY A 76 12.43 -14.00 7.32
N TRP A 77 12.08 -12.76 6.96
CA TRP A 77 12.23 -11.59 7.83
C TRP A 77 11.04 -11.45 8.77
N PRO A 78 11.25 -10.90 9.98
CA PRO A 78 10.15 -10.60 10.89
C PRO A 78 9.19 -9.59 10.25
N SER A 79 7.89 -9.81 10.40
CA SER A 79 6.84 -9.01 9.76
C SER A 79 5.95 -8.26 10.75
N THR A 80 6.32 -8.19 12.03
CA THR A 80 5.51 -7.57 13.09
C THR A 80 5.26 -6.09 12.85
N TRP A 81 6.31 -5.31 12.56
CA TRP A 81 6.18 -3.88 12.25
C TRP A 81 5.44 -3.61 10.93
N PRO A 82 5.75 -4.30 9.81
CA PRO A 82 4.98 -4.17 8.57
C PRO A 82 3.48 -4.46 8.75
N VAL A 83 3.12 -5.46 9.55
CA VAL A 83 1.71 -5.78 9.84
C VAL A 83 1.03 -4.62 10.57
N THR A 84 1.66 -4.05 11.60
CA THR A 84 1.09 -2.91 12.33
C THR A 84 0.92 -1.68 11.43
N THR A 85 1.88 -1.40 10.56
CA THR A 85 1.79 -0.28 9.61
C THR A 85 0.72 -0.52 8.55
N GLY A 86 0.56 -1.75 8.06
CA GLY A 86 -0.46 -2.09 7.07
C GLY A 86 -1.88 -1.91 7.60
N LEU A 87 -2.12 -2.29 8.86
CA LEU A 87 -3.38 -2.02 9.54
C LEU A 87 -3.63 -0.52 9.70
N THR A 88 -2.58 0.24 10.05
CA THR A 88 -2.65 1.70 10.18
C THR A 88 -2.98 2.37 8.85
N LEU A 89 -2.31 1.98 7.75
CA LEU A 89 -2.58 2.50 6.41
C LEU A 89 -4.01 2.19 5.95
N THR A 90 -4.51 1.00 6.26
CA THR A 90 -5.90 0.61 5.98
C THR A 90 -6.88 1.54 6.70
N ALA A 91 -6.61 1.83 7.98
CA ALA A 91 -7.42 2.77 8.74
C ALA A 91 -7.36 4.19 8.14
N ILE A 92 -6.16 4.68 7.79
CA ILE A 92 -5.98 6.01 7.19
C ILE A 92 -6.81 6.13 5.90
N HIS A 93 -6.61 5.26 4.92
CA HIS A 93 -7.31 5.35 3.63
C HIS A 93 -8.84 5.19 3.76
N THR A 94 -9.30 4.38 4.72
CA THR A 94 -10.74 4.29 5.03
C THR A 94 -11.27 5.62 5.58
N THR A 95 -10.49 6.30 6.41
CA THR A 95 -10.86 7.59 7.00
C THR A 95 -10.85 8.71 5.96
N GLU A 96 -9.85 8.75 5.08
CA GLU A 96 -9.78 9.71 3.97
C GLU A 96 -11.03 9.61 3.07
N LEU A 97 -11.42 8.39 2.71
CA LEU A 97 -12.63 8.10 1.94
C LEU A 97 -13.90 8.60 2.62
N ALA A 98 -14.04 8.35 3.92
CA ALA A 98 -15.19 8.82 4.69
C ALA A 98 -15.26 10.37 4.69
N VAL A 99 -14.12 11.04 4.88
CA VAL A 99 -14.04 12.51 4.86
C VAL A 99 -14.42 13.06 3.48
N MET A 100 -13.90 12.50 2.38
CA MET A 100 -14.28 12.94 1.03
C MET A 100 -15.77 12.76 0.77
N THR A 101 -16.33 11.64 1.19
CA THR A 101 -17.76 11.35 1.02
C THR A 101 -18.63 12.38 1.75
N VAL A 102 -18.26 12.73 2.99
CA VAL A 102 -18.96 13.76 3.77
C VAL A 102 -18.79 15.15 3.15
N ALA A 103 -17.57 15.51 2.73
CA ALA A 103 -17.29 16.81 2.13
C ALA A 103 -18.15 17.03 0.88
N ILE A 104 -18.22 16.03 0.00
CA ILE A 104 -19.01 16.10 -1.24
C ILE A 104 -20.52 16.13 -0.95
N HIS A 105 -20.99 15.37 0.04
CA HIS A 105 -22.41 15.36 0.42
C HIS A 105 -22.87 16.66 1.09
N HIS A 106 -21.97 17.45 1.67
CA HIS A 106 -22.29 18.74 2.29
C HIS A 106 -21.98 19.96 1.40
N SER A 107 -21.23 19.78 0.31
CA SER A 107 -20.95 20.84 -0.67
C SER A 107 -21.93 20.88 -1.86
N GLY A 108 -22.80 19.87 -2.00
CA GLY A 108 -23.90 19.84 -2.97
C GLY A 108 -25.23 20.24 -2.36
#